data_AF-K0JHM1-F1
#
_entry.id   AF-K0JHM1-F1
#
_cell.length_a   1.000
_cell.length_b   1.000
_cell.length_c   1.000
_cell.angle_alpha   90.00
_cell.angle_beta   90.00
_cell.angle_gamma   90.00
#
_symmetry.space_group_name_H-M   'P 1'
#
loop_
_entity.id
_entity.type
_entity.pdbx_description
1 polymer ?
#
loop_
_entity_poly.entity_id
_entity_poly.type
_entity_poly.pdbx_seq_one_letter_code
_entity_poly.pdbx_strand_id
1 'polypeptide(L)'
;MAKLNKIIISFFIFLFVISCSNGNKKEEGISIFINTGPEPNTIDPSINVTSDAVFYLTHTFEGLVEKDDNGKLIPGVAESWEVSDDGLIYTFKLRTNAKWTDGKIVTANDFVYSWQRVVDPATGSQYGYQHEPVKNAKAITAGNMPKESLGVKAIDDFTLEVQLEAPAAYFLELLSFPTFYPLRKDIIEKYGDQWTLNAESYIGNGAFKLVERKQR
;
A
#
# COMPACT_ATOMS: atom_id res chain seq x y z
N MET A 1 69.16 -45.01 -34.33
CA MET A 1 69.31 -45.08 -32.86
C MET A 1 68.58 -43.87 -32.27
N ALA A 2 67.60 -44.12 -31.36
CA ALA A 2 66.82 -43.18 -30.52
C ALA A 2 65.90 -42.11 -31.20
N LYS A 3 64.57 -42.33 -31.23
CA LYS A 3 63.49 -41.90 -30.27
C LYS A 3 63.23 -40.37 -30.30
N LEU A 4 62.14 -39.84 -30.87
CA LEU A 4 60.68 -39.98 -30.66
C LEU A 4 60.12 -39.14 -29.47
N ASN A 5 59.19 -38.24 -29.83
CA ASN A 5 58.04 -37.66 -29.09
C ASN A 5 58.11 -36.27 -28.42
N LYS A 6 57.36 -35.33 -29.04
CA LYS A 6 56.23 -34.51 -28.54
C LYS A 6 56.34 -33.87 -27.14
N ILE A 7 56.24 -32.53 -27.11
CA ILE A 7 55.50 -31.61 -26.19
C ILE A 7 56.02 -30.20 -26.55
N ILE A 8 55.64 -29.61 -27.69
CA ILE A 8 54.49 -28.70 -27.90
C ILE A 8 54.18 -27.79 -26.70
N ILE A 9 54.68 -26.56 -26.79
CA ILE A 9 53.99 -25.28 -26.55
C ILE A 9 52.88 -25.35 -25.49
N SER A 10 53.19 -24.99 -24.24
CA SER A 10 52.19 -24.59 -23.26
C SER A 10 52.85 -23.95 -22.03
N PHE A 11 53.39 -22.73 -22.17
CA PHE A 11 53.79 -21.93 -21.01
C PHE A 11 53.66 -20.42 -21.29
N PHE A 12 52.52 -20.03 -21.85
CA PHE A 12 52.04 -18.66 -21.91
C PHE A 12 50.52 -18.76 -21.80
N ILE A 13 49.89 -17.91 -20.99
CA ILE A 13 48.49 -17.97 -20.51
C ILE A 13 48.37 -18.68 -19.15
N PHE A 14 48.83 -18.01 -18.10
CA PHE A 14 48.30 -18.20 -16.75
C PHE A 14 48.01 -16.83 -16.13
N LEU A 15 47.28 -16.00 -16.87
CA LEU A 15 46.63 -14.78 -16.39
C LEU A 15 45.23 -14.74 -16.99
N PHE A 16 44.24 -14.41 -16.16
CA PHE A 16 42.81 -14.25 -16.47
C PHE A 16 41.94 -15.53 -16.56
N VAL A 17 41.73 -16.19 -15.41
CA VAL A 17 40.42 -16.83 -15.14
C VAL A 17 40.03 -16.67 -13.66
N ILE A 18 39.91 -15.42 -13.21
CA ILE A 18 39.08 -15.08 -12.04
C ILE A 18 38.16 -13.94 -12.47
N SER A 19 37.21 -14.27 -13.32
CA SER A 19 36.04 -13.42 -13.55
C SER A 19 34.91 -14.32 -14.04
N CYS A 20 33.70 -14.03 -13.58
CA CYS A 20 32.49 -14.84 -13.69
C CYS A 20 32.29 -15.93 -12.62
N SER A 21 32.35 -15.52 -11.34
CA SER A 21 31.38 -16.03 -10.35
C SER A 21 30.74 -14.86 -9.61
N ASN A 22 30.17 -13.91 -10.35
CA ASN A 22 29.00 -13.21 -9.84
C ASN A 22 27.82 -14.15 -10.13
N GLY A 23 27.63 -15.11 -9.24
CA GLY A 23 26.38 -15.83 -9.12
C GLY A 23 25.30 -14.81 -8.79
N ASN A 24 24.73 -14.17 -9.81
CA ASN A 24 23.36 -13.72 -9.75
C ASN A 24 22.57 -14.98 -9.42
N LYS A 25 22.25 -15.17 -8.14
CA LYS A 25 21.18 -16.05 -7.73
C LYS A 25 20.00 -15.63 -8.59
N LYS A 26 19.68 -16.44 -9.60
CA LYS A 26 18.34 -16.40 -10.20
C LYS A 26 17.42 -16.54 -9.00
N GLU A 27 16.67 -15.50 -8.69
CA GLU A 27 15.50 -15.68 -7.84
C GLU A 27 14.65 -16.73 -8.55
N GLU A 28 14.61 -17.93 -8.00
CA GLU A 28 13.65 -18.96 -8.41
C GLU A 28 12.28 -18.45 -7.99
N GLY A 29 11.69 -17.62 -8.85
CA GLY A 29 10.42 -16.97 -8.63
C GLY A 29 9.73 -16.70 -9.96
N ILE A 30 8.41 -16.70 -9.93
CA ILE A 30 7.59 -16.30 -11.08
C ILE A 30 7.77 -14.78 -11.23
N SER A 31 8.45 -14.35 -12.30
CA SER A 31 8.53 -12.93 -12.67
C SER A 31 7.54 -12.64 -13.77
N ILE A 32 6.69 -11.62 -13.56
CA ILE A 32 5.73 -11.14 -14.56
C ILE A 32 6.11 -9.72 -14.93
N PHE A 33 6.24 -9.45 -16.23
CA PHE A 33 6.46 -8.11 -16.76
C PHE A 33 5.15 -7.57 -17.32
N ILE A 34 4.68 -6.46 -16.76
CA ILE A 34 3.39 -5.84 -17.11
C ILE A 34 3.67 -4.43 -17.63
N ASN A 35 3.05 -4.05 -18.74
CA ASN A 35 2.99 -2.66 -19.17
C ASN A 35 1.86 -1.96 -18.43
N THR A 36 2.21 -1.08 -17.49
CA THR A 36 1.26 -0.34 -16.64
C THR A 36 0.80 0.99 -17.25
N GLY A 37 1.30 1.36 -18.43
CA GLY A 37 0.95 2.61 -19.11
C GLY A 37 1.95 3.74 -18.82
N PRO A 38 1.51 5.02 -18.85
CA PRO A 38 2.36 6.15 -18.52
C PRO A 38 2.75 6.17 -17.04
N GLU A 39 3.80 6.92 -16.69
CA GLU A 39 4.16 7.12 -15.28
C GLU A 39 3.06 7.94 -14.59
N PRO A 40 2.45 7.44 -13.50
CA PRO A 40 1.42 8.18 -12.80
C PRO A 40 2.02 9.39 -12.09
N ASN A 41 1.27 10.49 -12.05
CA ASN A 41 1.67 11.71 -11.32
C ASN A 41 1.99 11.43 -9.85
N THR A 42 1.25 10.51 -9.24
CA THR A 42 1.47 10.05 -7.86
C THR A 42 0.91 8.65 -7.66
N ILE A 43 1.56 7.89 -6.79
CA ILE A 43 1.07 6.60 -6.25
C ILE A 43 0.69 6.75 -4.77
N ASP A 44 0.37 7.96 -4.33
CA ASP A 44 -0.19 8.23 -3.00
C ASP A 44 -1.70 7.89 -3.01
N PRO A 45 -2.17 6.91 -2.22
CA PRO A 45 -3.58 6.51 -2.21
C PRO A 45 -4.55 7.64 -1.85
N SER A 46 -4.12 8.67 -1.11
CA SER A 46 -5.01 9.77 -0.71
C SER A 46 -5.27 10.80 -1.81
N ILE A 47 -4.37 10.95 -2.78
CA ILE A 47 -4.46 12.03 -3.80
C ILE A 47 -4.39 11.53 -5.24
N ASN A 48 -4.19 10.23 -5.45
CA ASN A 48 -4.26 9.65 -6.79
C ASN A 48 -5.69 9.68 -7.34
N VAL A 49 -5.81 10.00 -8.64
CA VAL A 49 -7.09 10.07 -9.36
C VAL A 49 -7.10 9.28 -10.67
N THR A 50 -6.04 8.53 -10.96
CA THR A 50 -5.77 7.98 -12.28
C THR A 50 -5.71 6.46 -12.24
N SER A 51 -6.33 5.81 -13.23
CA SER A 51 -6.45 4.35 -13.27
C SER A 51 -5.13 3.61 -13.47
N ASP A 52 -4.15 4.25 -14.10
CA ASP A 52 -2.79 3.72 -14.30
C ASP A 52 -2.03 3.50 -12.98
N ALA A 53 -2.31 4.32 -11.96
CA ALA A 53 -1.72 4.18 -10.63
C ALA A 53 -2.39 3.07 -9.81
N VAL A 54 -3.67 2.76 -10.06
CA VAL A 54 -4.45 1.81 -9.25
C VAL A 54 -3.77 0.45 -9.17
N PHE A 55 -3.11 0.01 -10.25
CA PHE A 55 -2.30 -1.21 -10.24
C PHE A 55 -1.25 -1.21 -9.12
N TYR A 56 -0.52 -0.11 -8.94
CA TYR A 56 0.46 0.00 -7.87
C TYR A 56 -0.22 -0.04 -6.51
N LEU A 57 -1.30 0.73 -6.34
CA LEU A 57 -2.00 0.87 -5.06
C LEU A 57 -2.55 -0.46 -4.56
N THR A 58 -3.27 -1.21 -5.40
CA THR A 58 -3.92 -2.47 -5.02
C THR A 58 -2.95 -3.63 -4.80
N HIS A 59 -1.71 -3.51 -5.29
CA HIS A 59 -0.67 -4.51 -5.02
C HIS A 59 0.18 -4.14 -3.79
N THR A 60 0.36 -2.85 -3.50
CA THR A 60 1.21 -2.41 -2.38
C THR A 60 0.45 -2.11 -1.10
N PHE A 61 -0.86 -1.94 -1.15
CA PHE A 61 -1.71 -1.69 0.01
C PHE A 61 -2.89 -2.65 0.04
N GLU A 62 -3.47 -2.81 1.22
CA GLU A 62 -4.68 -3.60 1.46
C GLU A 62 -5.61 -2.82 2.40
N GLY A 63 -6.89 -2.76 2.06
CA GLY A 63 -7.91 -2.04 2.83
C GLY A 63 -8.48 -2.84 4.02
N LEU A 64 -9.52 -2.30 4.66
CA LEU A 64 -10.27 -3.07 5.67
C LEU A 64 -11.00 -4.26 5.01
N VAL A 65 -11.54 -4.03 3.83
CA VAL A 65 -12.36 -4.97 3.04
C VAL A 65 -11.77 -5.01 1.63
N GLU A 66 -11.76 -6.19 1.03
CA GLU A 66 -11.31 -6.41 -0.35
C GLU A 66 -12.44 -6.98 -1.22
N LYS A 67 -12.22 -7.04 -2.53
CA LYS A 67 -13.11 -7.70 -3.48
C LYS A 67 -12.44 -8.94 -4.06
N ASP A 68 -13.16 -10.06 -4.10
CA ASP A 68 -12.71 -11.25 -4.82
C ASP A 68 -12.87 -11.10 -6.35
N ASP A 69 -12.43 -12.11 -7.10
CA ASP A 69 -12.52 -12.12 -8.58
C ASP A 69 -13.95 -11.99 -9.13
N ASN A 70 -14.98 -12.23 -8.30
CA ASN A 70 -16.40 -12.08 -8.64
C ASN A 70 -16.98 -10.75 -8.15
N GLY A 71 -16.15 -9.86 -7.57
CA GLY A 71 -16.56 -8.59 -6.98
C GLY A 71 -17.24 -8.72 -5.61
N LYS A 72 -17.22 -9.90 -4.99
CA LYS A 72 -17.80 -10.10 -3.66
C LYS A 72 -16.86 -9.53 -2.60
N LEU A 73 -17.43 -8.83 -1.63
CA LEU A 73 -16.70 -8.30 -0.49
C LEU A 73 -16.16 -9.43 0.40
N ILE A 74 -14.87 -9.37 0.70
CA ILE A 74 -14.14 -10.32 1.55
C ILE A 74 -13.29 -9.58 2.59
N PRO A 75 -12.91 -10.23 3.70
CA PRO A 75 -11.99 -9.65 4.69
C PRO A 75 -10.63 -9.24 4.08
N GLY A 76 -10.19 -8.01 4.32
CA GLY A 76 -8.82 -7.54 4.07
C GLY A 76 -8.02 -7.53 5.37
N VAL A 77 -7.53 -6.34 5.77
CA VAL A 77 -6.88 -6.11 7.06
C VAL A 77 -7.84 -6.35 8.23
N ALA A 78 -9.13 -6.05 8.05
CA ALA A 78 -10.15 -6.46 9.01
C ALA A 78 -10.51 -7.94 8.79
N GLU A 79 -10.37 -8.77 9.81
CA GLU A 79 -10.77 -10.18 9.75
C GLU A 79 -12.28 -10.37 9.93
N SER A 80 -12.95 -9.40 10.57
CA SER A 80 -14.40 -9.34 10.73
C SER A 80 -14.87 -7.93 11.04
N TRP A 81 -16.17 -7.71 10.92
CA TRP A 81 -16.83 -6.48 11.36
C TRP A 81 -18.25 -6.72 11.85
N GLU A 82 -18.70 -5.85 12.74
CA GLU A 82 -20.08 -5.80 13.24
C GLU A 82 -20.70 -4.46 12.83
N VAL A 83 -22.00 -4.47 12.57
CA VAL A 83 -22.80 -3.28 12.25
C VAL A 83 -23.91 -3.16 13.28
N SER A 84 -24.08 -1.97 13.87
CA SER A 84 -25.18 -1.71 14.80
C SER A 84 -26.55 -1.84 14.13
N ASP A 85 -27.59 -2.06 14.93
CA ASP A 85 -28.97 -2.26 14.45
C ASP A 85 -29.50 -1.08 13.62
N ASP A 86 -29.02 0.14 13.90
CA ASP A 86 -29.38 1.36 13.16
C ASP A 86 -28.53 1.59 11.89
N GLY A 87 -27.52 0.74 11.64
CA GLY A 87 -26.63 0.85 10.49
C GLY A 87 -25.64 2.01 10.56
N LEU A 88 -25.44 2.62 11.73
CA LEU A 88 -24.61 3.82 11.89
C LEU A 88 -23.21 3.55 12.45
N ILE A 89 -23.00 2.46 13.19
CA ILE A 89 -21.72 2.13 13.81
C ILE A 89 -21.20 0.84 13.19
N TYR A 90 -19.99 0.92 12.64
CA TYR A 90 -19.23 -0.22 12.14
C TYR A 90 -18.03 -0.44 13.06
N THR A 91 -17.89 -1.66 13.59
CA THR A 91 -16.74 -2.04 14.41
C THR A 91 -15.94 -3.10 13.68
N PHE A 92 -14.72 -2.77 13.25
CA PHE A 92 -13.81 -3.66 12.55
C PHE A 92 -12.78 -4.27 13.51
N LYS A 93 -12.58 -5.58 13.43
CA LYS A 93 -11.51 -6.30 14.12
C LYS A 93 -10.37 -6.53 13.13
N LEU A 94 -9.21 -5.95 13.43
CA LEU A 94 -8.02 -6.03 12.59
C LEU A 94 -7.21 -7.27 12.89
N ARG A 95 -6.55 -7.80 11.86
CA ARG A 95 -5.59 -8.89 11.99
C ARG A 95 -4.40 -8.45 12.85
N THR A 96 -4.17 -9.14 13.95
CA THR A 96 -3.05 -8.85 14.87
C THR A 96 -1.66 -9.17 14.30
N ASN A 97 -1.62 -9.91 13.19
CA ASN A 97 -0.41 -10.26 12.47
C ASN A 97 -0.20 -9.45 11.17
N ALA A 98 -1.09 -8.50 10.85
CA ALA A 98 -0.91 -7.62 9.70
C ALA A 98 0.32 -6.74 9.90
N LYS A 99 1.17 -6.68 8.87
CA LYS A 99 2.45 -5.97 8.91
C LYS A 99 2.61 -5.06 7.71
N TRP A 100 3.20 -3.91 7.99
CA TRP A 100 3.83 -3.06 6.99
C TRP A 100 5.04 -3.78 6.38
N THR A 101 5.46 -3.36 5.19
CA THR A 101 6.62 -3.95 4.49
C THR A 101 7.95 -3.76 5.22
N ASP A 102 8.03 -2.82 6.17
CA ASP A 102 9.15 -2.61 7.10
C ASP A 102 9.06 -3.50 8.37
N GLY A 103 8.02 -4.33 8.48
CA GLY A 103 7.81 -5.28 9.57
C GLY A 103 7.06 -4.74 10.78
N LYS A 104 6.73 -3.43 10.84
CA LYS A 104 5.88 -2.88 11.90
C LYS A 104 4.45 -3.41 11.78
N ILE A 105 3.75 -3.47 12.89
CA ILE A 105 2.34 -3.91 12.95
C ILE A 105 1.43 -2.83 12.35
N VAL A 106 0.46 -3.25 11.56
CA VAL A 106 -0.65 -2.39 11.10
C VAL A 106 -1.65 -2.26 12.25
N THR A 107 -2.03 -1.03 12.58
CA THR A 107 -2.94 -0.72 13.70
C THR A 107 -4.14 0.10 13.25
N ALA A 108 -5.18 0.14 14.07
CA ALA A 108 -6.35 0.98 13.85
C ALA A 108 -5.99 2.47 13.71
N ASN A 109 -4.92 2.93 14.36
CA ASN A 109 -4.43 4.30 14.25
C ASN A 109 -3.92 4.65 12.84
N ASP A 110 -3.45 3.67 12.06
CA ASP A 110 -3.00 3.91 10.68
C ASP A 110 -4.18 4.25 9.77
N PHE A 111 -5.35 3.65 10.02
CA PHE A 111 -6.60 3.97 9.32
C PHE A 111 -7.16 5.33 9.75
N VAL A 112 -7.20 5.60 11.07
CA VAL A 112 -7.61 6.91 11.60
C VAL A 112 -6.79 8.02 10.94
N TYR A 113 -5.47 7.90 10.96
CA TYR A 113 -4.58 8.88 10.34
C TYR A 113 -4.85 9.03 8.84
N SER A 114 -4.92 7.92 8.10
CA SER A 114 -5.10 7.95 6.64
C SER A 114 -6.40 8.65 6.26
N TRP A 115 -7.51 8.30 6.90
CA TRP A 115 -8.82 8.86 6.56
C TRP A 115 -8.92 10.33 6.95
N GLN A 116 -8.35 10.71 8.10
CA GLN A 116 -8.23 12.12 8.48
C GLN A 116 -7.40 12.91 7.48
N ARG A 117 -6.31 12.32 6.96
CA ARG A 117 -5.51 12.94 5.89
C ARG A 117 -6.33 13.12 4.62
N VAL A 118 -7.12 12.13 4.20
CA VAL A 118 -7.94 12.22 2.98
C VAL A 118 -8.98 13.35 3.07
N VAL A 119 -9.67 13.48 4.21
CA VAL A 119 -10.70 14.52 4.37
C VAL A 119 -10.13 15.92 4.64
N ASP A 120 -8.86 16.03 5.01
CA ASP A 120 -8.19 17.31 5.27
C ASP A 120 -8.10 18.14 3.97
N PRO A 121 -8.70 19.35 3.90
CA PRO A 121 -8.57 20.21 2.73
C PRO A 121 -7.12 20.54 2.37
N ALA A 122 -6.20 20.55 3.34
CA ALA A 122 -4.78 20.80 3.10
C ALA A 122 -4.11 19.69 2.27
N THR A 123 -4.64 18.46 2.31
CA THR A 123 -4.15 17.35 1.49
C THR A 123 -4.54 17.50 0.02
N GLY A 124 -5.65 18.18 -0.28
CA GLY A 124 -6.12 18.36 -1.66
C GLY A 124 -6.62 17.08 -2.33
N SER A 125 -7.17 16.12 -1.56
CA SER A 125 -7.73 14.89 -2.12
C SER A 125 -8.98 15.17 -2.97
N GLN A 126 -8.91 14.90 -4.27
CA GLN A 126 -10.08 15.02 -5.15
C GLN A 126 -11.15 13.97 -4.86
N TYR A 127 -10.77 12.83 -4.26
CA TYR A 127 -11.70 11.78 -3.83
C TYR A 127 -12.10 11.90 -2.34
N GLY A 128 -11.79 13.01 -1.68
CA GLY A 128 -12.23 13.24 -0.29
C GLY A 128 -13.74 13.08 -0.08
N TYR A 129 -14.54 13.37 -1.12
CA TYR A 129 -15.99 13.19 -1.09
C TYR A 129 -16.43 11.73 -0.89
N GLN A 130 -15.59 10.74 -1.21
CA GLN A 130 -15.92 9.32 -1.00
C GLN A 130 -16.06 8.99 0.49
N HIS A 131 -15.43 9.79 1.37
CA HIS A 131 -15.54 9.65 2.82
C HIS A 131 -16.78 10.32 3.40
N GLU A 132 -17.58 11.07 2.62
CA GLU A 132 -18.79 11.77 3.10
C GLU A 132 -19.82 10.90 3.87
N PRO A 133 -19.94 9.58 3.64
CA PRO A 133 -20.77 8.74 4.50
C PRO A 133 -20.28 8.68 5.95
N VAL A 134 -18.99 8.88 6.22
CA VAL A 134 -18.42 8.92 7.57
C VAL A 134 -18.82 10.22 8.24
N LYS A 135 -19.25 10.14 9.50
CA LYS A 135 -19.74 11.28 10.26
C LYS A 135 -18.72 12.42 10.26
N ASN A 136 -19.22 13.65 10.07
CA ASN A 136 -18.47 14.90 9.96
C ASN A 136 -17.61 15.06 8.70
N ALA A 137 -17.38 14.02 7.88
CA ALA A 137 -16.46 14.08 6.74
C ALA A 137 -16.79 15.21 5.77
N LYS A 138 -18.07 15.38 5.41
CA LYS A 138 -18.52 16.44 4.50
C LYS A 138 -18.22 17.86 5.00
N ALA A 139 -18.35 18.09 6.29
CA ALA A 139 -18.05 19.39 6.87
C ALA A 139 -16.54 19.62 7.01
N ILE A 140 -15.75 18.57 7.23
CA ILE A 140 -14.29 18.64 7.24
C ILE A 140 -13.76 18.94 5.82
N THR A 141 -14.22 18.23 4.79
CA THR A 141 -13.81 18.46 3.39
C THR A 141 -14.19 19.87 2.91
N ALA A 142 -15.26 20.44 3.46
CA ALA A 142 -15.66 21.83 3.23
C ALA A 142 -14.87 22.86 4.07
N GLY A 143 -13.93 22.44 4.92
CA GLY A 143 -13.12 23.32 5.78
C GLY A 143 -13.85 23.88 7.00
N ASN A 144 -15.02 23.33 7.34
CA ASN A 144 -15.87 23.81 8.43
C ASN A 144 -15.64 23.11 9.77
N MET A 145 -14.85 22.03 9.79
CA MET A 145 -14.51 21.29 11.01
C MET A 145 -13.07 20.74 10.94
N PRO A 146 -12.40 20.56 12.09
CA PRO A 146 -11.07 19.95 12.14
C PRO A 146 -11.14 18.47 11.76
N LYS A 147 -10.13 17.95 11.05
CA LYS A 147 -10.08 16.54 10.62
C LYS A 147 -10.12 15.55 11.78
N GLU A 148 -9.62 15.94 12.94
CA GLU A 148 -9.63 15.14 14.17
C GLU A 148 -11.05 14.85 14.67
N SER A 149 -12.06 15.59 14.18
CA SER A 149 -13.48 15.33 14.49
C SER A 149 -14.13 14.28 13.58
N LEU A 150 -13.41 13.72 12.61
CA LEU A 150 -13.93 12.68 11.72
C LEU A 150 -14.45 11.49 12.55
N GLY A 151 -15.59 10.91 12.15
CA GLY A 151 -16.24 9.78 12.79
C GLY A 151 -15.48 8.45 12.67
N VAL A 152 -14.18 8.43 12.91
CA VAL A 152 -13.31 7.25 12.90
C VAL A 152 -12.40 7.29 14.12
N LYS A 153 -12.34 6.20 14.89
CA LYS A 153 -11.47 6.10 16.06
C LYS A 153 -10.91 4.70 16.23
N ALA A 154 -9.69 4.63 16.74
CA ALA A 154 -9.11 3.40 17.27
C ALA A 154 -9.63 3.23 18.71
N ILE A 155 -10.39 2.17 18.97
CA ILE A 155 -10.79 1.78 20.33
C ILE A 155 -9.58 1.20 21.07
N ASP A 156 -8.80 0.41 20.34
CA ASP A 156 -7.51 -0.14 20.71
C ASP A 156 -6.68 -0.35 19.43
N ASP A 157 -5.49 -0.95 19.53
CA ASP A 157 -4.59 -1.16 18.39
C ASP A 157 -5.21 -1.98 17.26
N PHE A 158 -6.19 -2.85 17.55
CA PHE A 158 -6.76 -3.82 16.61
C PHE A 158 -8.29 -3.70 16.47
N THR A 159 -8.89 -2.64 16.99
CA THR A 159 -10.32 -2.38 16.88
C THR A 159 -10.55 -0.96 16.37
N LEU A 160 -11.09 -0.85 15.16
CA LEU A 160 -11.47 0.42 14.55
C LEU A 160 -12.99 0.57 14.61
N GLU A 161 -13.48 1.67 15.17
CA GLU A 161 -14.89 2.04 15.12
C GLU A 161 -15.09 3.18 14.12
N VAL A 162 -16.07 3.04 13.23
CA VAL A 162 -16.49 4.06 12.29
C VAL A 162 -17.95 4.40 12.53
N GLN A 163 -18.24 5.69 12.71
CA GLN A 163 -19.58 6.22 12.78
C GLN A 163 -19.95 6.87 11.44
N LEU A 164 -21.09 6.50 10.89
CA LEU A 164 -21.65 7.11 9.68
C LEU A 164 -22.58 8.29 10.01
N GLU A 165 -22.73 9.20 9.06
CA GLU A 165 -23.67 10.32 9.12
C GLU A 165 -25.12 9.84 8.94
N ALA A 166 -25.31 8.82 8.09
CA ALA A 166 -26.57 8.14 7.82
C ALA A 166 -26.27 6.70 7.33
N PRO A 167 -27.24 5.77 7.40
CA PRO A 167 -27.03 4.42 6.91
C PRO A 167 -26.67 4.42 5.42
N ALA A 168 -25.55 3.78 5.07
CA ALA A 168 -25.05 3.72 3.70
C ALA A 168 -24.73 2.27 3.30
N ALA A 169 -25.65 1.62 2.59
CA ALA A 169 -25.53 0.20 2.22
C ALA A 169 -24.27 -0.13 1.39
N TYR A 170 -23.72 0.86 0.68
CA TYR A 170 -22.51 0.74 -0.13
C TYR A 170 -21.22 1.03 0.66
N PHE A 171 -21.30 1.33 1.96
CA PHE A 171 -20.14 1.76 2.74
C PHE A 171 -19.02 0.71 2.75
N LEU A 172 -19.33 -0.57 2.99
CA LEU A 172 -18.33 -1.65 2.95
C LEU A 172 -17.65 -1.78 1.59
N GLU A 173 -18.35 -1.44 0.50
CA GLU A 173 -17.76 -1.46 -0.83
C GLU A 173 -16.73 -0.34 -1.01
N LEU A 174 -16.99 0.85 -0.47
CA LEU A 174 -16.03 1.96 -0.50
C LEU A 174 -14.72 1.59 0.20
N LEU A 175 -14.76 0.76 1.25
CA LEU A 175 -13.58 0.34 1.99
C LEU A 175 -12.59 -0.51 1.20
N SER A 176 -12.99 -1.00 0.02
CA SER A 176 -12.11 -1.66 -0.96
C SER A 176 -11.40 -0.70 -1.92
N PHE A 177 -11.70 0.60 -1.85
CA PHE A 177 -11.12 1.60 -2.73
C PHE A 177 -9.84 2.21 -2.12
N PRO A 178 -8.81 2.56 -2.93
CA PRO A 178 -7.51 2.96 -2.40
C PRO A 178 -7.50 4.15 -1.44
N THR A 179 -8.45 5.07 -1.55
CA THR A 179 -8.53 6.21 -0.62
C THR A 179 -8.83 5.80 0.81
N PHE A 180 -9.32 4.58 1.05
CA PHE A 180 -9.59 4.03 2.37
C PHE A 180 -8.45 3.17 2.92
N TYR A 181 -7.35 3.00 2.17
CA TYR A 181 -6.19 2.24 2.62
C TYR A 181 -5.48 2.92 3.81
N PRO A 182 -4.88 2.14 4.72
CA PRO A 182 -4.12 2.70 5.82
C PRO A 182 -2.84 3.36 5.29
N LEU A 183 -2.32 4.34 6.03
CA LEU A 183 -1.07 5.03 5.70
C LEU A 183 -0.23 5.24 6.96
N ARG A 184 1.09 5.26 6.78
CA ARG A 184 2.06 5.41 7.86
C ARG A 184 2.34 6.88 8.17
N LYS A 185 1.81 7.36 9.30
CA LYS A 185 2.01 8.74 9.77
C LYS A 185 3.49 9.13 9.89
N ASP A 186 4.30 8.27 10.52
CA ASP A 186 5.74 8.53 10.73
C ASP A 186 6.52 8.66 9.41
N ILE A 187 6.11 7.92 8.39
CA ILE A 187 6.71 7.98 7.05
C ILE A 187 6.31 9.29 6.36
N ILE A 188 5.01 9.60 6.32
CA ILE A 188 4.53 10.80 5.62
C ILE A 188 5.02 12.07 6.32
N GLU A 189 5.08 12.12 7.65
CA GLU A 189 5.65 13.27 8.38
C GLU A 189 7.14 13.45 8.12
N LYS A 190 7.90 12.35 7.94
CA LYS A 190 9.34 12.39 7.68
C LYS A 190 9.67 12.80 6.24
N TYR A 191 8.96 12.26 5.26
CA TYR A 191 9.30 12.40 3.84
C TYR A 191 8.41 13.42 3.11
N GLY A 192 7.31 13.88 3.71
CA GLY A 192 6.35 14.79 3.08
C GLY A 192 5.84 14.22 1.75
N ASP A 193 5.68 15.09 0.76
CA ASP A 193 5.19 14.71 -0.58
C ASP A 193 6.12 13.74 -1.34
N GLN A 194 7.34 13.54 -0.85
CA GLN A 194 8.34 12.67 -1.48
C GLN A 194 8.25 11.21 -1.02
N TRP A 195 7.33 10.88 -0.10
CA TRP A 195 7.22 9.54 0.49
C TRP A 195 6.93 8.43 -0.53
N THR A 196 6.46 8.78 -1.74
CA THR A 196 6.15 7.82 -2.79
C THR A 196 7.28 7.58 -3.80
N LEU A 197 8.37 8.34 -3.74
CA LEU A 197 9.34 8.37 -4.85
C LEU A 197 10.36 7.22 -4.82
N ASN A 198 10.52 6.54 -3.69
CA ASN A 198 11.51 5.47 -3.55
C ASN A 198 11.05 4.35 -2.60
N ALA A 199 11.72 3.20 -2.69
CA ALA A 199 11.39 2.01 -1.93
C ALA A 199 11.57 2.15 -0.41
N GLU A 200 12.47 3.02 0.05
CA GLU A 200 12.70 3.23 1.49
C GLU A 200 11.51 3.91 2.17
N SER A 201 10.85 4.82 1.46
CA SER A 201 9.75 5.63 1.98
C SER A 201 8.37 5.11 1.57
N TYR A 202 8.26 4.30 0.51
CA TYR A 202 6.97 3.76 0.09
C TYR A 202 6.63 2.46 0.85
N ILE A 203 6.18 2.65 2.09
CA ILE A 203 5.83 1.57 3.02
C ILE A 203 4.34 1.24 2.90
N GLY A 204 4.05 0.04 2.42
CA GLY A 204 2.70 -0.48 2.22
C GLY A 204 2.40 -1.70 3.11
N ASN A 205 1.19 -2.22 3.02
CA ASN A 205 0.72 -3.40 3.78
C ASN A 205 0.09 -4.48 2.87
N GLY A 206 0.20 -4.34 1.55
CA GLY A 206 -0.33 -5.28 0.58
C GLY A 206 0.61 -6.45 0.28
N ALA A 207 0.21 -7.27 -0.70
CA ALA A 207 0.93 -8.49 -1.08
C ALA A 207 2.33 -8.24 -1.68
N PHE A 208 2.56 -7.05 -2.23
CA PHE A 208 3.83 -6.66 -2.84
C PHE A 208 4.42 -5.44 -2.13
N LYS A 209 5.75 -5.32 -2.20
CA LYS A 209 6.48 -4.13 -1.75
C LYS A 209 7.21 -3.50 -2.92
N LEU A 210 7.33 -2.17 -2.92
CA LEU A 210 8.17 -1.48 -3.87
C LEU A 210 9.64 -1.81 -3.59
N VAL A 211 10.34 -2.33 -4.58
CA VAL A 211 11.78 -2.63 -4.51
C VAL A 211 12.62 -1.59 -5.22
N GLU A 212 12.11 -1.03 -6.31
CA GLU A 212 12.77 -0.01 -7.10
C GLU A 212 11.71 0.82 -7.83
N ARG A 213 11.90 2.14 -7.90
CA ARG A 213 11.15 3.04 -8.77
C ARG A 213 12.15 3.92 -9.52
N LYS A 214 12.15 3.85 -10.85
CA LYS A 214 12.97 4.71 -11.71
C LYS A 214 12.09 5.80 -12.29
N GLN A 215 12.20 7.00 -11.76
CA GLN A 215 11.58 8.17 -12.37
C GLN A 215 12.41 8.54 -13.61
N ARG A 216 11.72 8.79 -14.73
CA ARG A 216 12.36 9.23 -15.97
C ARG A 216 12.78 10.69 -15.89
#